data_AF-A0A226MMP5-F1
#
_entry.id   AF-A0A226MMP5-F1
#
_cell.length_a   1.000
_cell.length_b   1.000
_cell.length_c   1.000
_cell.angle_alpha   90.00
_cell.angle_beta   90.00
_cell.angle_gamma   90.00
#
_symmetry.space_group_name_H-M   'P 1'
#
loop_
_entity.id
_entity.type
_entity.pdbx_description
1 polymer ?
#
loop_
_entity_poly.entity_id
_entity_poly.type
_entity_poly.pdbx_seq_one_letter_code
_entity_poly.pdbx_strand_id
1 'polypeptide(L)'
;MNAGQVGLALSYAITLMGTFQWGVRQSAEVENLVGIVGRTGAGKSSLIAALFRLAEPEGRIWIDKYLTSELGLHDLRKKISIIPQEPVLFTGTMRKNLDPFNEYTDEELWNALEEVIY
;
A
#
# COMPACT_ATOMS: atom_id res chain seq x y z
N MET A 1 19.79 -31.92 -26.83
CA MET A 1 19.18 -30.62 -26.51
C MET A 1 19.36 -29.69 -27.69
N ASN A 2 18.30 -29.06 -28.19
CA ASN A 2 18.45 -28.00 -29.20
C ASN A 2 18.81 -26.67 -28.51
N ALA A 3 19.38 -25.73 -29.26
CA ALA A 3 19.79 -24.42 -28.74
C ALA A 3 18.65 -23.64 -28.07
N GLY A 4 17.40 -23.80 -28.54
CA GLY A 4 16.21 -23.18 -27.95
C GLY A 4 15.85 -23.72 -26.57
N GLN A 5 16.01 -25.02 -26.32
CA GLN A 5 15.79 -25.61 -24.99
C GLN A 5 16.85 -25.14 -23.99
N VAL A 6 18.10 -25.01 -24.43
CA VAL A 6 19.18 -24.45 -23.62
C VAL A 6 18.89 -22.98 -23.30
N GLY A 7 18.46 -22.20 -24.30
CA GLY A 7 18.09 -20.80 -24.11
C GLY A 7 16.92 -20.60 -23.15
N LEU A 8 15.88 -21.43 -23.23
CA LEU A 8 14.74 -21.39 -22.31
C LEU A 8 15.16 -21.74 -20.88
N ALA A 9 15.98 -22.78 -20.70
CA ALA A 9 16.50 -23.16 -19.38
C ALA A 9 17.35 -22.04 -18.77
N LEU A 10 18.16 -21.37 -19.58
CA LEU A 10 18.97 -20.22 -19.15
C LEU A 10 18.08 -19.03 -18.74
N SER A 11 17.05 -18.70 -19.53
CA SER A 11 16.10 -17.63 -19.23
C SER A 11 15.37 -17.88 -17.92
N TYR A 12 14.86 -19.10 -17.69
CA TYR A 12 14.21 -19.44 -16.43
C TYR A 12 15.18 -19.37 -15.24
N ALA A 13 16.42 -19.83 -15.40
CA ALA A 13 17.43 -19.73 -14.35
C ALA A 13 17.72 -18.27 -13.98
N ILE A 14 17.85 -17.38 -14.97
CA ILE A 14 18.09 -15.94 -14.74
C ILE A 14 16.89 -15.28 -14.07
N THR A 15 15.66 -15.54 -14.53
CA THR A 15 14.45 -14.99 -13.91
C THR A 15 14.30 -15.48 -12.47
N LEU A 16 14.53 -16.78 -12.22
CA LEU A 16 14.45 -17.35 -10.88
C LEU A 16 15.52 -16.78 -9.93
N MET A 17 16.75 -16.60 -10.41
CA MET A 17 17.81 -15.96 -9.61
C MET A 17 17.44 -14.51 -9.25
N GLY A 18 16.88 -13.76 -10.20
CA GLY A 18 16.43 -12.39 -9.96
C GLY A 18 15.28 -12.30 -8.95
N THR A 19 14.26 -13.16 -9.07
CA THR A 19 13.14 -13.18 -8.13
C THR A 19 13.55 -13.69 -6.75
N PHE A 20 14.48 -14.65 -6.69
CA PHE A 20 15.02 -15.15 -5.42
C PHE A 20 15.81 -14.08 -4.68
N GLN A 21 16.74 -13.38 -5.35
CA GLN A 21 17.49 -12.28 -4.74
C GLN A 21 16.56 -11.17 -4.25
N TRP A 22 15.54 -10.82 -5.04
CA TRP A 22 14.52 -9.86 -4.63
C TRP A 22 13.77 -10.34 -3.38
N GLY A 23 13.33 -11.60 -3.35
CA GLY A 23 12.62 -12.18 -2.20
C GLY A 23 13.45 -12.19 -0.92
N VAL A 24 14.74 -12.54 -1.01
CA VAL A 24 15.67 -12.49 0.13
C VAL A 24 15.84 -11.06 0.63
N ARG A 25 16.03 -10.09 -0.28
CA ARG A 25 16.17 -8.68 0.09
C ARG A 25 14.91 -8.15 0.77
N GLN A 26 13.73 -8.42 0.21
CA GLN A 26 12.46 -8.01 0.80
C GLN A 26 12.25 -8.60 2.19
N SER A 27 12.67 -9.86 2.41
CA SER A 27 12.56 -10.52 3.72
C SER A 27 13.50 -9.95 4.78
N ALA A 28 14.52 -9.17 4.39
CA ALA A 28 15.51 -8.60 5.29
C ALA A 28 15.22 -7.13 5.67
N GLU A 29 14.45 -6.39 4.87
CA GLU A 29 14.07 -5.01 5.16
C GLU A 29 12.85 -4.99 6.11
N VAL A 30 13.01 -4.35 7.28
CA VAL A 30 11.95 -4.21 8.31
C VAL A 30 10.85 -3.25 7.84
N GLU A 31 11.20 -2.30 6.97
CA GLU A 31 10.29 -1.36 6.33
C GLU A 31 10.59 -1.35 4.83
N ASN A 32 9.60 -1.72 4.02
CA ASN A 32 9.72 -1.75 2.57
C ASN A 32 8.84 -0.67 1.94
N LEU A 33 9.45 0.21 1.15
CA LEU A 33 8.71 1.11 0.28
C LEU A 33 8.46 0.43 -1.07
N VAL A 34 7.21 0.04 -1.32
CA VAL A 34 6.80 -0.60 -2.58
C VAL A 34 6.14 0.41 -3.51
N GLY A 35 6.77 0.65 -4.67
CA GLY A 35 6.19 1.44 -5.74
C GLY A 35 5.44 0.57 -6.76
N ILE A 36 4.19 0.94 -7.09
CA ILE A 36 3.37 0.25 -8.10
C ILE A 36 3.23 1.13 -9.34
N VAL A 37 3.78 0.67 -10.47
CA VAL A 37 3.75 1.40 -11.75
C VAL A 37 2.94 0.65 -12.80
N GLY A 38 2.27 1.40 -13.68
CA GLY A 38 1.49 0.82 -14.77
C GLY A 38 0.72 1.90 -15.54
N ARG A 39 0.27 1.59 -16.75
CA ARG A 39 -0.53 2.51 -17.58
C ARG A 39 -1.87 2.87 -16.90
N THR A 40 -2.52 3.93 -17.35
CA THR A 40 -3.92 4.24 -16.96
C THR A 40 -4.81 3.03 -17.28
N GLY A 41 -5.70 2.67 -16.36
CA GLY A 41 -6.55 1.48 -16.49
C GLY A 41 -5.90 0.15 -16.07
N ALA A 42 -4.61 0.13 -15.69
CA ALA A 42 -3.94 -1.10 -15.22
C ALA A 42 -4.41 -1.60 -13.83
N GLY A 43 -5.40 -0.95 -13.21
CA GLY A 43 -5.97 -1.39 -11.93
C GLY A 43 -5.29 -0.84 -10.67
N LYS A 44 -4.39 0.16 -10.76
CA LYS A 44 -3.73 0.76 -9.57
C LYS A 44 -4.75 1.30 -8.55
N SER A 45 -5.72 2.09 -9.01
CA SER A 45 -6.79 2.61 -8.15
C SER A 45 -7.72 1.51 -7.66
N SER A 46 -7.95 0.48 -8.48
CA SER A 46 -8.75 -0.70 -8.11
C SER A 46 -8.08 -1.52 -7.01
N LEU A 47 -6.75 -1.63 -7.03
CA LEU A 47 -5.97 -2.28 -5.98
C LEU A 47 -6.12 -1.55 -4.65
N ILE A 48 -6.01 -0.22 -4.66
CA ILE A 48 -6.23 0.61 -3.47
C ILE A 48 -7.65 0.39 -2.94
N ALA A 49 -8.66 0.40 -3.83
CA ALA A 49 -10.05 0.15 -3.44
C ALA A 49 -10.26 -1.25 -2.81
N ALA A 50 -9.56 -2.28 -3.31
CA ALA A 50 -9.60 -3.63 -2.75
C ALA A 50 -8.92 -3.71 -1.37
N LEU A 51 -7.76 -3.07 -1.20
CA LEU A 51 -7.04 -3.02 0.09
C LEU A 51 -7.86 -2.35 1.20
N PHE A 52 -8.55 -1.27 0.86
CA PHE A 52 -9.45 -0.56 1.79
C PHE A 52 -10.85 -1.19 1.93
N ARG A 53 -11.09 -2.30 1.19
CA ARG A 53 -12.40 -2.95 1.06
C ARG A 53 -13.50 -1.92 0.79
N LEU A 54 -13.27 -1.03 -0.18
CA LEU A 54 -14.29 -0.14 -0.76
C LEU A 54 -15.15 -0.89 -1.76
N ALA A 55 -14.55 -1.86 -2.45
CA ALA A 55 -15.22 -2.95 -3.14
C ALA A 55 -14.69 -4.26 -2.55
N GLU A 56 -15.57 -5.22 -2.26
CA GLU A 56 -15.13 -6.52 -1.72
C GLU A 56 -14.34 -7.27 -2.78
N PRO A 57 -13.08 -7.65 -2.50
CA PRO A 57 -12.23 -8.33 -3.46
C PRO A 57 -12.67 -9.78 -3.67
N GLU A 58 -12.63 -10.23 -4.92
CA GLU A 58 -12.66 -11.66 -5.22
C GLU A 58 -11.27 -12.25 -4.92
N GLY A 59 -11.12 -12.91 -3.75
CA GLY A 59 -9.86 -13.50 -3.33
C GLY A 59 -9.59 -13.34 -1.84
N ARG A 60 -8.31 -13.42 -1.45
CA ARG A 60 -7.86 -13.27 -0.06
C ARG A 60 -6.74 -12.25 0.01
N ILE A 61 -6.92 -11.22 0.83
CA ILE A 61 -5.89 -10.23 1.15
C ILE A 61 -5.50 -10.46 2.61
N TRP A 62 -4.21 -10.67 2.85
CA TRP A 62 -3.66 -10.87 4.18
C TRP A 62 -2.85 -9.63 4.57
N ILE A 63 -3.06 -9.14 5.79
CA ILE A 63 -2.19 -8.15 6.42
C ILE A 63 -1.63 -8.81 7.67
N ASP A 64 -0.31 -8.93 7.72
CA ASP A 64 0.41 -9.78 8.67
C ASP A 64 -0.12 -11.23 8.65
N LYS A 65 -0.76 -11.65 9.75
CA LYS A 65 -1.35 -12.98 9.95
C LYS A 65 -2.87 -12.98 9.86
N TYR A 66 -3.49 -11.86 9.54
CA TYR A 66 -4.94 -11.70 9.55
C TYR A 66 -5.50 -11.59 8.14
N LEU A 67 -6.57 -12.36 7.88
CA LEU A 67 -7.33 -12.24 6.65
C LEU A 67 -8.23 -10.99 6.76
N THR A 68 -8.10 -10.05 5.82
CA THR A 68 -8.80 -8.75 5.93
C THR A 68 -10.32 -8.88 5.87
N SER A 69 -10.86 -9.96 5.28
CA SER A 69 -12.29 -10.24 5.24
C SER A 69 -12.85 -10.69 6.60
N GLU A 70 -12.01 -11.14 7.52
CA GLU A 70 -12.40 -11.54 8.89
C GLU A 70 -12.37 -10.37 9.87
N LEU A 71 -11.79 -9.23 9.47
CA LEU A 71 -11.72 -8.01 10.27
C LEU A 71 -12.94 -7.10 10.00
N GLY A 72 -13.37 -6.39 11.05
CA GLY A 72 -14.32 -5.29 10.90
C GLY A 72 -13.74 -4.16 10.06
N LEU A 73 -14.56 -3.53 9.20
CA LEU A 73 -14.09 -2.46 8.31
C LEU A 73 -13.49 -1.27 9.08
N HIS A 74 -14.03 -0.95 10.25
CA HIS A 74 -13.52 0.11 11.11
C HIS A 74 -12.12 -0.20 11.63
N ASP A 75 -11.92 -1.42 12.15
CA ASP A 75 -10.63 -1.86 12.69
C ASP A 75 -9.58 -1.95 11.58
N LEU A 76 -9.95 -2.46 10.41
CA LEU A 76 -9.08 -2.52 9.24
C LEU A 76 -8.67 -1.11 8.79
N ARG A 77 -9.64 -0.21 8.58
CA ARG A 77 -9.37 1.13 8.01
C ARG A 77 -8.65 2.04 9.00
N LYS A 78 -8.80 1.85 10.31
CA LYS A 78 -7.98 2.56 11.32
C LYS A 78 -6.50 2.20 11.29
N LYS A 79 -6.12 1.09 10.65
CA LYS A 79 -4.73 0.60 10.55
C LYS A 79 -4.07 0.91 9.21
N ILE A 80 -4.78 1.55 8.28
CA ILE A 80 -4.27 1.86 6.94
C ILE A 80 -4.54 3.34 6.64
N SER A 81 -3.49 4.10 6.37
CA SER A 81 -3.59 5.49 5.93
C SER A 81 -3.61 5.59 4.41
N ILE A 82 -4.43 6.49 3.86
CA ILE A 82 -4.48 6.80 2.43
C ILE A 82 -4.38 8.31 2.22
N ILE A 83 -3.58 8.69 1.23
CA ILE A 83 -3.57 10.05 0.70
C ILE A 83 -4.24 9.98 -0.68
N PRO A 84 -5.44 10.54 -0.86
CA PRO A 84 -6.11 10.52 -2.16
C PRO A 84 -5.33 11.35 -3.18
N GLN A 85 -5.49 11.01 -4.47
CA GLN A 85 -4.85 11.78 -5.55
C GLN A 85 -5.31 13.24 -5.60
N GLU A 86 -6.56 13.50 -5.22
CA GLU A 86 -7.12 14.84 -5.06
C GLU A 86 -7.53 15.03 -3.59
N PRO A 87 -6.98 16.03 -2.86
CA PRO A 87 -7.37 16.29 -1.49
C PRO A 87 -8.80 16.83 -1.44
N VAL A 88 -9.58 16.35 -0.47
CA VAL A 88 -10.93 16.85 -0.21
C VAL A 88 -10.90 17.67 1.07
N LEU A 89 -11.28 18.94 0.99
CA LEU A 89 -11.46 19.82 2.14
C LEU A 89 -12.94 19.98 2.45
N PHE A 90 -13.30 19.77 3.71
CA PHE A 90 -14.63 20.01 4.23
C PHE A 90 -14.78 21.46 4.68
N THR A 91 -16.00 21.99 4.58
CA THR A 91 -16.32 23.31 5.12
C THR A 91 -16.11 23.33 6.65
N GLY A 92 -15.30 24.27 7.13
CA GLY A 92 -14.96 24.37 8.54
C GLY A 92 -13.55 24.92 8.77
N THR A 93 -13.05 24.73 9.99
CA THR A 93 -11.69 25.13 10.37
C THR A 93 -10.65 24.14 9.85
N MET A 94 -9.40 24.59 9.73
CA MET A 94 -8.27 23.69 9.45
C MET A 94 -8.15 22.60 10.53
N ARG A 95 -8.33 22.96 11.81
CA ARG A 95 -8.34 22.01 12.93
C ARG A 95 -9.33 20.86 12.70
N LYS A 96 -10.56 21.17 12.29
CA LYS A 96 -11.59 20.16 12.01
C LYS A 96 -11.28 19.30 10.78
N ASN A 97 -10.58 19.85 9.79
CA ASN A 97 -10.14 19.09 8.61
C ASN A 97 -8.96 18.16 8.93
N LEU A 98 -8.07 18.56 9.84
CA LEU A 98 -6.92 17.76 10.28
C LEU A 98 -7.32 16.68 11.29
N ASP A 99 -8.26 16.98 12.17
CA ASP A 99 -8.74 16.07 13.22
C ASP A 99 -10.26 16.17 13.39
N PRO A 100 -11.03 15.48 12.53
CA PRO A 100 -12.49 15.51 12.59
C PRO A 100 -13.08 14.93 13.88
N PHE A 101 -12.31 14.12 14.62
CA PHE A 101 -12.75 13.40 15.81
C PHE A 101 -12.21 14.00 17.12
N ASN A 102 -11.38 15.03 17.03
CA ASN A 102 -10.74 15.69 18.17
C ASN A 102 -9.95 14.70 19.05
N GLU A 103 -9.21 13.80 18.40
CA GLU A 103 -8.39 12.76 19.02
C GLU A 103 -6.98 13.26 19.40
N TYR A 104 -6.52 14.36 18.81
CA TYR A 104 -5.18 14.91 18.99
C TYR A 104 -5.21 16.30 19.64
N THR A 105 -4.10 16.73 20.24
CA THR A 105 -3.91 18.08 20.79
C THR A 105 -3.48 19.07 19.70
N ASP A 106 -3.62 20.37 19.98
CA ASP A 106 -3.16 21.42 19.04
C ASP A 106 -1.64 21.38 18.85
N GLU A 107 -0.87 20.98 19.88
CA GLU A 107 0.58 20.82 19.81
C GLU A 107 0.98 19.65 18.88
N GLU A 108 0.33 18.49 19.01
CA GLU A 108 0.57 17.34 18.12
C GLU A 108 0.25 17.67 16.65
N LEU A 109 -0.86 18.38 16.41
CA LEU A 109 -1.18 18.83 15.06
C LEU A 109 -0.18 19.84 14.51
N TRP A 110 0.29 20.78 15.35
CA TRP A 110 1.26 21.77 14.92
C TRP A 110 2.58 21.11 14.52
N ASN A 111 3.08 20.18 15.34
CA ASN A 111 4.28 19.39 15.05
C ASN A 111 4.13 18.62 13.73
N ALA A 112 2.98 17.99 13.48
CA ALA A 112 2.73 17.28 12.23
C ALA A 112 2.72 18.20 10.99
N LEU A 113 2.28 19.45 11.13
CA LEU A 113 2.34 20.43 10.04
C LEU A 113 3.76 20.92 9.77
N GLU A 114 4.58 21.08 10.82
CA GLU A 114 5.98 21.49 10.67
C GLU A 114 6.80 20.44 9.92
N GLU A 115 6.56 19.14 10.13
CA GLU A 115 7.22 18.05 9.39
C GLU A 115 6.98 18.09 7.87
N VAL A 116 5.91 18.74 7.41
CA VAL A 116 5.56 18.84 5.98
C VAL A 116 6.08 20.14 5.34
N ILE A 117 6.37 21.16 6.15
CA ILE A 117 6.79 22.49 5.70
C ILE A 117 8.32 22.59 5.55
N TYR A 118 9.09 21.66 6.13
CA TYR A 118 10.54 21.55 6.02
C TYR A 118 10.98 20.32 5.22
#